data_AF-A0A945UXJ4-F1
#
_entry.id   AF-A0A945UXJ4-F1
#
_cell.length_a   1.000
_cell.length_b   1.000
_cell.length_c   1.000
_cell.angle_alpha   90.00
_cell.angle_beta   90.00
_cell.angle_gamma   90.00
#
_symmetry.space_group_name_H-M   'P 1'
#
loop_
_entity.id
_entity.type
_entity.pdbx_description
1 polymer ?
#
loop_
_entity_poly.entity_id
_entity_poly.type
_entity_poly.pdbx_seq_one_letter_code
_entity_poly.pdbx_strand_id
1 'polypeptide(L)'
;MKRIEVKLSLGVVAPLLDVVKAVGDSLDDELAAPVALEQIDKDLRSEWRDELIAAQNGDVRNLLALFDSEFFASGVVNFDEDNADAILRSCAAVRLRLRERHLSVFADEVLETGEVLLEEMAEPERRHFMCYLFLATVQELVIEHLEPSLSDE
;
A
#
# COMPACT_ATOMS: atom_id res chain seq x y z
N MET A 1 -17.20 14.85 -10.11
CA MET A 1 -16.26 13.82 -9.65
C MET A 1 -14.98 13.96 -10.44
N LYS A 2 -13.87 14.19 -9.76
CA LYS A 2 -12.54 14.15 -10.38
C LYS A 2 -12.11 12.68 -10.43
N ARG A 3 -11.95 12.14 -11.64
CA ARG A 3 -11.42 10.79 -11.86
C ARG A 3 -9.98 10.90 -12.34
N ILE A 4 -9.11 10.11 -11.76
CA ILE A 4 -7.68 10.06 -12.07
C ILE A 4 -7.44 8.79 -12.85
N GLU A 5 -6.89 8.90 -14.05
CA GLU A 5 -6.46 7.75 -14.84
C GLU A 5 -4.94 7.68 -14.81
N VAL A 6 -4.41 6.60 -14.24
CA VAL A 6 -2.96 6.39 -14.16
C VAL A 6 -2.59 5.23 -15.07
N LYS A 7 -1.69 5.51 -16.01
CA LYS A 7 -1.14 4.49 -16.90
C LYS A 7 0.15 3.92 -16.31
N LEU A 8 0.15 2.62 -16.06
CA LEU A 8 1.28 1.90 -15.48
C LEU A 8 1.86 0.89 -16.48
N SER A 9 3.15 0.60 -16.32
CA SER A 9 3.81 -0.45 -17.12
C SER A 9 3.49 -1.83 -16.56
N LEU A 10 2.71 -2.63 -17.29
CA LEU A 10 2.33 -3.98 -16.86
C LEU A 10 3.54 -4.87 -16.53
N GLY A 11 4.59 -4.81 -17.37
CA GLY A 11 5.79 -5.63 -17.18
C GLY A 11 6.56 -5.30 -15.90
N VAL A 12 6.37 -4.09 -15.37
CA VAL A 12 6.97 -3.64 -14.11
C VAL A 12 6.03 -3.89 -12.94
N VAL A 13 4.72 -3.61 -13.09
CA VAL A 13 3.75 -3.67 -11.99
C VAL A 13 3.33 -5.09 -11.66
N ALA A 14 3.12 -5.98 -12.65
CA ALA A 14 2.58 -7.31 -12.38
C ALA A 14 3.40 -8.12 -11.33
N PRO A 15 4.75 -8.15 -11.38
CA PRO A 15 5.54 -8.81 -10.34
C PRO A 15 5.43 -8.15 -8.95
N LEU A 16 5.10 -6.86 -8.88
CA LEU A 16 4.90 -6.15 -7.61
C LEU A 16 3.53 -6.49 -7.02
N LEU A 17 2.51 -6.75 -7.84
CA LEU A 17 1.20 -7.18 -7.35
C LEU A 17 1.26 -8.53 -6.63
N ASP A 18 2.13 -9.43 -7.06
CA ASP A 18 2.38 -10.68 -6.33
C ASP A 18 2.93 -10.41 -4.92
N VAL A 19 3.80 -9.41 -4.78
CA VAL A 19 4.34 -8.97 -3.48
C VAL A 19 3.23 -8.31 -2.64
N VAL A 20 2.45 -7.40 -3.22
CA VAL A 20 1.31 -6.76 -2.53
C VAL A 20 0.36 -7.81 -2.00
N LYS A 21 0.01 -8.81 -2.82
CA LYS A 21 -0.86 -9.90 -2.41
C LYS A 21 -0.25 -10.74 -1.28
N ALA A 22 0.99 -11.21 -1.43
CA ALA A 22 1.63 -12.02 -0.39
C ALA A 22 1.74 -11.27 0.95
N VAL A 23 2.04 -9.97 0.92
CA VAL A 23 2.08 -9.12 2.11
C VAL A 23 0.68 -8.87 2.67
N GLY A 24 -0.30 -8.64 1.80
CA GLY A 24 -1.71 -8.50 2.15
C GLY A 24 -2.27 -9.74 2.84
N ASP A 25 -2.02 -10.92 2.31
CA ASP A 25 -2.41 -12.20 2.92
C ASP A 25 -1.76 -12.37 4.32
N SER A 26 -0.55 -11.82 4.52
CA SER A 26 0.10 -11.83 5.85
C SER A 26 -0.56 -10.93 6.89
N LEU A 27 -1.52 -10.08 6.48
CA LEU A 27 -2.30 -9.18 7.33
C LEU A 27 -3.68 -9.77 7.69
N ASP A 28 -4.02 -10.98 7.22
CA ASP A 28 -5.34 -11.57 7.41
C ASP A 28 -5.80 -11.59 8.88
N ASP A 29 -4.88 -11.88 9.81
CA ASP A 29 -5.14 -11.94 11.25
C ASP A 29 -4.36 -10.89 12.07
N GLU A 30 -3.69 -9.95 11.38
CA GLU A 30 -2.74 -9.02 11.99
C GLU A 30 -2.99 -7.57 11.51
N LEU A 31 -2.96 -6.62 12.44
CA LEU A 31 -2.98 -5.20 12.07
C LEU A 31 -1.61 -4.81 11.51
N ALA A 32 -1.62 -3.97 10.47
CA ALA A 32 -0.39 -3.46 9.84
C ALA A 32 0.40 -2.54 10.77
N ALA A 33 -0.25 -1.95 11.78
CA ALA A 33 0.39 -1.22 12.85
C ALA A 33 -0.15 -1.70 14.20
N PRO A 34 0.70 -1.78 15.24
CA PRO A 34 0.24 -2.06 16.58
C PRO A 34 -0.67 -0.92 17.06
N VAL A 35 -1.81 -1.30 17.64
CA VAL A 35 -2.75 -0.34 18.25
C VAL A 35 -2.73 -0.56 19.76
N ALA A 36 -2.52 0.51 20.52
CA ALA A 36 -2.54 0.49 21.97
C ALA A 36 -4.00 0.37 22.48
N LEU A 37 -4.49 -0.86 22.58
CA LEU A 37 -5.86 -1.15 23.01
C LEU A 37 -5.95 -1.51 24.51
N GLU A 38 -4.87 -1.33 25.28
CA GLU A 38 -4.74 -1.81 26.66
C GLU A 38 -5.76 -1.14 27.61
N GLN A 39 -6.21 0.07 27.27
CA GLN A 39 -7.18 0.84 28.05
C GLN A 39 -8.64 0.50 27.72
N ILE A 40 -8.88 -0.29 26.67
CA ILE A 40 -10.22 -0.72 26.27
C ILE A 40 -10.59 -1.96 27.06
N ASP A 41 -11.87 -2.05 27.42
CA ASP A 41 -12.44 -3.24 28.05
C ASP A 41 -12.08 -4.51 27.26
N LYS A 42 -11.81 -5.61 27.95
CA LYS A 42 -11.26 -6.82 27.35
C LYS A 42 -12.20 -7.40 26.29
N ASP A 43 -13.50 -7.38 26.51
CA ASP A 43 -14.46 -7.97 25.60
C ASP A 43 -14.59 -7.08 24.35
N LEU A 44 -14.72 -5.76 24.55
CA LEU A 44 -14.76 -4.76 23.49
C LEU A 44 -13.48 -4.72 22.64
N ARG A 45 -12.32 -4.99 23.25
CA ARG A 45 -11.02 -5.02 22.57
C ARG A 45 -10.97 -6.06 21.46
N SER A 46 -11.55 -7.23 21.69
CA SER A 46 -11.54 -8.31 20.71
C SER A 46 -12.41 -7.96 19.50
N GLU A 47 -13.63 -7.49 19.74
CA GLU A 47 -14.56 -7.05 18.70
C GLU A 47 -13.98 -5.90 17.86
N TRP A 48 -13.42 -4.88 18.51
CA TRP A 48 -12.79 -3.77 17.79
C TRP A 48 -11.56 -4.18 16.98
N ARG A 49 -10.72 -5.08 17.51
CA ARG A 49 -9.58 -5.60 16.75
C ARG A 49 -10.08 -6.31 15.49
N ASP A 50 -11.08 -7.16 15.61
CA ASP A 50 -11.60 -7.94 14.49
C ASP A 50 -12.27 -7.03 13.44
N GLU A 51 -12.96 -5.98 13.86
CA GLU A 51 -13.49 -4.94 12.95
C GLU A 51 -12.38 -4.18 12.21
N LEU A 52 -11.31 -3.79 12.92
CA LEU A 52 -10.17 -3.10 12.31
C LEU A 52 -9.45 -3.98 11.29
N ILE A 53 -9.24 -5.27 11.62
CA ILE A 53 -8.67 -6.26 10.69
C ILE A 53 -9.57 -6.42 9.47
N ALA A 54 -10.88 -6.57 9.67
CA ALA A 54 -11.83 -6.72 8.57
C ALA A 54 -11.84 -5.48 7.64
N ALA A 55 -11.77 -4.27 8.21
CA ALA A 55 -11.71 -3.03 7.46
C ALA A 55 -10.40 -2.91 6.65
N GLN A 56 -9.25 -3.16 7.29
CA GLN A 56 -7.93 -3.18 6.64
C GLN A 56 -7.89 -4.17 5.48
N ASN A 57 -8.36 -5.40 5.70
CA ASN A 57 -8.34 -6.44 4.66
C ASN A 57 -9.37 -6.14 3.56
N GLY A 58 -10.45 -5.41 3.88
CA GLY A 58 -11.35 -4.81 2.91
C GLY A 58 -10.65 -3.82 1.99
N ASP A 59 -9.90 -2.88 2.57
CA ASP A 59 -9.13 -1.88 1.83
C ASP A 59 -8.07 -2.54 0.93
N VAL A 60 -7.33 -3.55 1.44
CA VAL A 60 -6.33 -4.30 0.66
C VAL A 60 -6.97 -5.03 -0.53
N ARG A 61 -8.14 -5.64 -0.33
CA ARG A 61 -8.91 -6.26 -1.43
C ARG A 61 -9.33 -5.23 -2.47
N ASN A 62 -9.75 -4.04 -2.04
CA ASN A 62 -10.13 -2.96 -2.97
C ASN A 62 -8.93 -2.49 -3.80
N LEU A 63 -7.75 -2.35 -3.19
CA LEU A 63 -6.51 -2.04 -3.92
C LEU A 63 -6.19 -3.09 -4.98
N LEU A 64 -6.20 -4.38 -4.61
CA LEU A 64 -5.91 -5.47 -5.56
C LEU A 64 -6.95 -5.55 -6.68
N ALA A 65 -8.20 -5.20 -6.40
CA ALA A 65 -9.29 -5.20 -7.39
C ALA A 65 -9.11 -4.14 -8.48
N LEU A 66 -8.29 -3.10 -8.28
CA LEU A 66 -7.95 -2.14 -9.34
C LEU A 66 -7.14 -2.77 -10.48
N PHE A 67 -6.44 -3.86 -10.19
CA PHE A 67 -5.57 -4.54 -11.13
C PHE A 67 -6.27 -5.77 -11.72
N ASP A 68 -7.46 -5.53 -12.29
CA ASP A 68 -8.31 -6.56 -12.89
C ASP A 68 -8.00 -6.78 -14.39
N SER A 69 -8.89 -7.50 -15.09
CA SER A 69 -8.74 -7.74 -16.53
C SER A 69 -8.67 -6.47 -17.39
N GLU A 70 -9.32 -5.37 -16.97
CA GLU A 70 -9.27 -4.10 -17.70
C GLU A 70 -7.90 -3.45 -17.54
N PHE A 71 -7.32 -3.49 -16.34
CA PHE A 71 -5.94 -3.07 -16.12
C PHE A 71 -4.97 -3.91 -16.96
N PHE A 72 -5.12 -5.24 -16.99
CA PHE A 72 -4.24 -6.09 -17.79
C PHE A 72 -4.40 -5.92 -19.31
N ALA A 73 -5.51 -5.33 -19.76
CA ALA A 73 -5.73 -5.01 -21.18
C ALA A 73 -5.21 -3.61 -21.57
N SER A 74 -5.38 -2.62 -20.68
CA SER A 74 -5.15 -1.20 -20.98
C SER A 74 -3.89 -0.61 -20.32
N GLY A 75 -3.46 -1.20 -19.21
CA GLY A 75 -2.47 -0.66 -18.29
C GLY A 75 -2.96 0.53 -17.48
N VAL A 76 -4.27 0.78 -17.44
CA VAL A 76 -4.86 1.93 -16.77
C VAL A 76 -5.55 1.50 -15.48
N VAL A 77 -5.29 2.23 -14.41
CA VAL A 77 -6.06 2.16 -13.15
C VAL A 77 -6.78 3.48 -12.93
N ASN A 78 -7.93 3.42 -12.26
CA ASN A 78 -8.79 4.57 -12.03
C ASN A 78 -8.95 4.84 -10.53
N PHE A 79 -8.74 6.08 -10.14
CA PHE A 79 -8.96 6.57 -8.78
C PHE A 79 -10.04 7.64 -8.77
N ASP A 80 -10.92 7.61 -7.79
CA ASP A 80 -11.96 8.61 -7.58
C ASP A 80 -12.25 8.79 -6.09
N GLU A 81 -13.15 9.71 -5.77
CA GLU A 81 -13.55 10.04 -4.40
C GLU A 81 -14.15 8.83 -3.65
N ASP A 82 -14.67 7.82 -4.36
CA ASP A 82 -15.30 6.65 -3.75
C ASP A 82 -14.27 5.61 -3.30
N ASN A 83 -13.10 5.53 -3.96
CA ASN A 83 -12.08 4.52 -3.68
C ASN A 83 -10.76 5.06 -3.11
N ALA A 84 -10.47 6.36 -3.25
CA ALA A 84 -9.17 6.92 -2.94
C ALA A 84 -8.73 6.68 -1.48
N ASP A 85 -9.62 6.87 -0.52
CA ASP A 85 -9.33 6.64 0.90
C ASP A 85 -8.92 5.19 1.21
N ALA A 86 -9.66 4.22 0.63
CA ALA A 86 -9.35 2.80 0.79
C ALA A 86 -7.98 2.46 0.19
N ILE A 87 -7.65 3.09 -0.93
CA ILE A 87 -6.38 2.90 -1.63
C ILE A 87 -5.22 3.50 -0.83
N LEU A 88 -5.39 4.71 -0.29
CA LEU A 88 -4.39 5.33 0.57
C LEU A 88 -4.10 4.49 1.81
N ARG A 89 -5.14 4.00 2.50
CA ARG A 89 -5.00 3.17 3.70
C ARG A 89 -4.38 1.82 3.40
N SER A 90 -4.79 1.14 2.32
CA SER A 90 -4.22 -0.15 1.93
C SER A 90 -2.76 -0.04 1.51
N CYS A 91 -2.38 0.97 0.72
CA CYS A 91 -0.98 1.25 0.41
C CYS A 91 -0.15 1.47 1.69
N ALA A 92 -0.67 2.22 2.65
CA ALA A 92 0.01 2.43 3.94
C ALA A 92 0.16 1.11 4.72
N ALA A 93 -0.91 0.32 4.82
CA ALA A 93 -0.91 -0.96 5.53
C ALA A 93 0.13 -1.93 4.94
N VAL A 94 0.16 -2.07 3.62
CA VAL A 94 1.12 -2.94 2.93
C VAL A 94 2.55 -2.40 3.06
N ARG A 95 2.77 -1.07 2.96
CA ARG A 95 4.09 -0.45 3.17
C ARG A 95 4.63 -0.68 4.58
N LEU A 96 3.79 -0.53 5.61
CA LEU A 96 4.15 -0.80 7.00
C LEU A 96 4.55 -2.26 7.20
N ARG A 97 3.78 -3.19 6.64
CA ARG A 97 4.08 -4.63 6.74
C ARG A 97 5.34 -5.02 5.96
N LEU A 98 5.56 -4.44 4.77
CA LEU A 98 6.81 -4.58 4.02
C LEU A 98 8.01 -4.11 4.83
N ARG A 99 7.89 -2.93 5.46
CA ARG A 99 8.93 -2.35 6.32
C ARG A 99 9.27 -3.28 7.48
N GLU A 100 8.25 -3.76 8.19
CA GLU A 100 8.43 -4.66 9.33
C GLU A 100 9.09 -5.99 8.94
N ARG A 101 8.63 -6.63 7.85
CA ARG A 101 8.97 -8.01 7.53
C ARG A 101 10.20 -8.18 6.64
N HIS A 102 10.45 -7.21 5.76
CA HIS A 102 11.41 -7.36 4.67
C HIS A 102 12.43 -6.22 4.60
N LEU A 103 12.10 -5.03 5.09
CA LEU A 103 12.93 -3.83 4.92
C LEU A 103 13.41 -3.24 6.25
N SER A 104 13.40 -4.01 7.34
CA SER A 104 13.80 -3.55 8.67
C SER A 104 15.30 -3.18 8.78
N VAL A 105 16.10 -3.57 7.79
CA VAL A 105 17.53 -3.24 7.67
C VAL A 105 17.77 -1.82 7.14
N PHE A 106 16.79 -1.23 6.46
CA PHE A 106 16.90 0.12 5.92
C PHE A 106 16.53 1.14 6.99
N ALA A 107 17.30 2.21 7.06
CA ALA A 107 16.97 3.37 7.89
C ALA A 107 15.77 4.13 7.30
N ASP A 108 15.07 4.86 8.15
CA ASP A 108 13.86 5.59 7.76
C ASP A 108 14.16 6.62 6.68
N GLU A 109 15.29 7.32 6.80
CA GLU A 109 15.75 8.31 5.83
C GLU A 109 15.92 7.67 4.44
N VAL A 110 16.39 6.42 4.37
CA VAL A 110 16.58 5.70 3.10
C VAL A 110 15.23 5.32 2.48
N LEU A 111 14.27 4.92 3.31
CA LEU A 111 12.91 4.58 2.86
C LEU A 111 12.11 5.81 2.45
N GLU A 112 12.42 6.98 3.02
CA GLU A 112 11.80 8.27 2.68
C GLU A 112 12.35 8.86 1.40
N THR A 113 13.68 8.88 1.21
CA THR A 113 14.30 9.47 0.02
C THR A 113 14.30 8.54 -1.19
N GLY A 114 14.25 7.22 -0.96
CA GLY A 114 14.42 6.23 -2.01
C GLY A 114 15.83 6.18 -2.59
N GLU A 115 16.80 6.89 -2.01
CA GLU A 115 18.18 6.98 -2.49
C GLU A 115 18.97 5.71 -2.12
N VAL A 116 18.84 4.68 -2.96
CA VAL A 116 19.58 3.42 -2.82
C VAL A 116 20.20 2.96 -4.12
N LEU A 117 21.31 2.22 -4.03
CA LEU A 117 21.91 1.52 -5.15
C LEU A 117 21.19 0.18 -5.37
N LEU A 118 20.05 0.21 -6.07
CA LEU A 118 19.24 -0.98 -6.37
C LEU A 118 20.04 -2.10 -7.05
N GLU A 119 21.08 -1.76 -7.82
CA GLU A 119 21.94 -2.72 -8.51
C GLU A 119 22.77 -3.59 -7.55
N GLU A 120 23.08 -3.07 -6.36
CA GLU A 120 23.87 -3.75 -5.34
C GLU A 120 23.01 -4.61 -4.40
N MET A 121 21.68 -4.47 -4.47
CA MET A 121 20.74 -5.19 -3.62
C MET A 121 20.52 -6.64 -4.12
N ALA A 122 20.33 -7.55 -3.17
CA ALA A 122 19.88 -8.90 -3.49
C ALA A 122 18.49 -8.84 -4.16
N GLU A 123 18.25 -9.74 -5.13
CA GLU A 123 17.03 -9.71 -5.94
C GLU A 123 15.72 -9.73 -5.10
N PRO A 124 15.59 -10.54 -4.03
CA PRO A 124 14.41 -10.51 -3.17
C PRO A 124 14.23 -9.17 -2.45
N GLU A 125 15.30 -8.60 -1.88
CA GLU A 125 15.25 -7.32 -1.16
C GLU A 125 14.87 -6.18 -2.10
N ARG A 126 15.49 -6.15 -3.29
CA ARG A 126 15.17 -5.19 -4.34
C ARG A 126 13.70 -5.24 -4.71
N ARG A 127 13.12 -6.44 -4.84
CA ARG A 127 11.70 -6.60 -5.19
C ARG A 127 10.76 -6.01 -4.14
N HIS A 128 11.02 -6.28 -2.86
CA HIS A 128 10.24 -5.69 -1.76
C HIS A 128 10.41 -4.17 -1.68
N PHE A 129 11.63 -3.67 -1.88
CA PHE A 129 11.91 -2.24 -1.89
C PHE A 129 11.21 -1.52 -3.06
N MET A 130 11.27 -2.09 -4.26
CA MET A 130 10.53 -1.57 -5.42
C MET A 130 9.02 -1.58 -5.21
N CYS A 131 8.48 -2.62 -4.56
CA CYS A 131 7.07 -2.67 -4.19
C CYS A 131 6.72 -1.56 -3.17
N TYR A 132 7.60 -1.31 -2.20
CA TYR A 132 7.41 -0.24 -1.21
C TYR A 132 7.38 1.14 -1.87
N LEU A 133 8.31 1.42 -2.79
CA LEU A 133 8.33 2.68 -3.55
C LEU A 133 7.12 2.81 -4.48
N PHE A 134 6.74 1.73 -5.17
CA PHE A 134 5.55 1.73 -6.02
C PHE A 134 4.29 2.15 -5.25
N LEU A 135 4.08 1.59 -4.06
CA LEU A 135 2.94 1.96 -3.22
C LEU A 135 3.03 3.41 -2.73
N ALA A 136 4.24 3.92 -2.46
CA ALA A 136 4.45 5.33 -2.11
C ALA A 136 4.04 6.26 -3.26
N THR A 137 4.48 5.96 -4.48
CA THR A 137 4.11 6.73 -5.68
C THR A 137 2.61 6.68 -5.96
N VAL A 138 1.96 5.53 -5.76
CA VAL A 138 0.49 5.44 -5.88
C VAL A 138 -0.20 6.37 -4.86
N GLN A 139 0.29 6.43 -3.62
CA GLN A 139 -0.27 7.32 -2.61
C GLN A 139 -0.08 8.80 -2.97
N GLU A 140 1.11 9.18 -3.41
CA GLU A 140 1.40 10.55 -3.88
C GLU A 140 0.45 10.96 -5.01
N LEU A 141 0.30 10.12 -6.04
CA LEU A 141 -0.60 10.39 -7.18
C LEU A 141 -2.06 10.60 -6.75
N VAL A 142 -2.53 9.82 -5.78
CA VAL A 142 -3.89 9.96 -5.23
C VAL A 142 -4.02 11.26 -4.44
N ILE A 143 -3.06 11.58 -3.57
CA ILE A 143 -3.07 12.79 -2.73
C ILE A 143 -3.02 14.06 -3.60
N GLU A 144 -2.09 14.15 -4.55
CA GLU A 144 -1.93 15.33 -5.43
C GLU A 144 -3.22 15.71 -6.15
N HIS A 145 -4.03 14.71 -6.53
CA HIS A 145 -5.27 14.94 -7.25
C HIS A 145 -6.47 15.24 -6.35
N LEU A 146 -6.51 14.65 -5.14
CA LEU A 146 -7.53 14.97 -4.14
C LEU A 146 -7.32 16.37 -3.54
N GLU A 147 -6.07 16.76 -3.32
CA GLU A 147 -5.67 18.04 -2.72
C GLU A 147 -4.66 18.79 -3.61
N PRO A 148 -5.10 19.41 -4.72
CA PRO A 148 -4.21 20.09 -5.67
C PRO A 148 -3.40 21.25 -5.06
N SER A 149 -3.81 21.77 -3.90
CA SER A 149 -3.23 22.95 -3.26
C SER A 149 -1.94 22.69 -2.46
N LEU A 150 -1.51 21.44 -2.29
CA LEU A 150 -0.29 21.09 -1.54
C LEU A 150 0.97 20.99 -2.41
N SER A 151 0.85 21.07 -3.74
CA SER A 151 1.95 20.81 -4.68
C SER A 151 2.69 22.08 -5.17
N ASP A 152 2.31 23.26 -4.65
CA ASP A 152 2.81 24.58 -5.09
C ASP A 152 3.81 25.24 -4.11
N GLU A 153 4.38 24.51 -3.13
CA GLU A 153 5.45 25.02 -2.24
C GLU A 153 6.84 24.43 -2.54
#